data_AF-A0AAW2C485-F1
#
_entry.id   AF-A0AAW2C485-F1
#
_cell.length_a   1.000
_cell.length_b   1.000
_cell.length_c   1.000
_cell.angle_alpha   90.00
_cell.angle_beta   90.00
_cell.angle_gamma   90.00
#
_symmetry.space_group_name_H-M   'P 1'
#
loop_
_entity.id
_entity.type
_entity.pdbx_description
1 polymer ?
#
loop_
_entity_poly.entity_id
_entity_poly.type
_entity_poly.pdbx_seq_one_letter_code
_entity_poly.pdbx_strand_id
1 'polypeptide(L)'
;MAILMVSIRVWVLAVAVTYVSVLCSNLGKADEAVPQTGGAGYDPAQPVSKALLCFNNNYIYSSCEESYRLSESGNLNVPPQKTDEYCGGSCLTETNLVLNCIDNIFANFVFYNKATIQDVGDTVKSACGNGPERGNFNVAEHIQADKSKAYKAINHVLYGLGLMIVGHGLLP
;
A
#
# COMPACT_ATOMS: atom_id res chain seq x y z
N MET A 1 -29.10 -4.17 -39.81
CA MET A 1 -27.65 -4.09 -40.10
C MET A 1 -26.92 -3.06 -39.22
N ALA A 2 -27.41 -1.82 -39.07
CA ALA A 2 -26.73 -0.80 -38.24
C ALA A 2 -26.60 -1.17 -36.75
N ILE A 3 -27.64 -1.75 -36.13
CA ILE A 3 -27.64 -2.14 -34.71
C ILE A 3 -26.61 -3.25 -34.41
N LEU A 4 -26.45 -4.19 -35.36
CA LEU A 4 -25.47 -5.27 -35.27
C LEU A 4 -24.03 -4.73 -35.34
N MET A 5 -23.76 -3.76 -36.22
CA MET A 5 -22.44 -3.13 -36.33
C MET A 5 -22.07 -2.30 -35.11
N VAL A 6 -23.05 -1.60 -34.50
CA VAL A 6 -22.82 -0.84 -33.25
C VAL A 6 -22.51 -1.79 -32.11
N SER A 7 -23.27 -2.87 -31.96
CA SER A 7 -23.02 -3.88 -30.93
C SER A 7 -21.63 -4.52 -31.12
N ILE A 8 -21.27 -4.96 -32.33
CA ILE A 8 -19.95 -5.53 -32.61
C ILE A 8 -18.82 -4.57 -32.25
N ARG A 9 -18.95 -3.27 -32.58
CA ARG A 9 -17.94 -2.26 -32.21
C ARG A 9 -17.81 -2.08 -30.71
N VAL A 10 -18.92 -2.07 -29.98
CA VAL A 10 -18.91 -1.97 -28.51
C VAL A 10 -18.26 -3.22 -27.88
N TRP A 11 -18.58 -4.41 -28.38
CA TRP A 11 -17.97 -5.66 -27.93
C TRP A 11 -16.47 -5.75 -28.23
N VAL A 12 -16.03 -5.31 -29.41
CA VAL A 12 -14.60 -5.24 -29.76
C VAL A 12 -13.85 -4.26 -28.86
N LEU A 13 -14.44 -3.09 -28.56
CA LEU A 13 -13.85 -2.13 -27.64
C LEU A 13 -13.79 -2.67 -26.19
N ALA A 14 -14.84 -3.35 -25.72
CA ALA A 14 -14.85 -3.96 -24.39
C ALA A 14 -13.80 -5.08 -24.26
N VAL A 15 -13.65 -5.92 -25.30
CA VAL A 15 -12.61 -6.96 -25.35
C VAL A 15 -11.21 -6.34 -25.41
N ALA A 16 -11.01 -5.28 -26.19
CA ALA A 16 -9.73 -4.58 -26.25
C ALA A 16 -9.36 -3.94 -24.91
N VAL A 17 -10.32 -3.29 -24.24
CA VAL A 17 -10.10 -2.67 -22.92
C VAL A 17 -9.76 -3.74 -21.87
N THR A 18 -10.54 -4.83 -21.81
CA THR A 18 -10.26 -5.92 -20.87
C THR A 18 -8.93 -6.62 -21.16
N TYR A 19 -8.59 -6.84 -22.43
CA TYR A 19 -7.29 -7.40 -22.84
C TYR A 19 -6.13 -6.48 -22.44
N VAL A 20 -6.25 -5.16 -22.65
CA VAL A 20 -5.25 -4.19 -22.23
C VAL A 20 -5.14 -4.12 -20.70
N SER A 21 -6.25 -4.14 -19.97
CA SER A 21 -6.24 -4.19 -18.50
C SER A 21 -5.55 -5.45 -17.99
N VAL A 22 -5.86 -6.62 -18.57
CA VAL A 22 -5.23 -7.90 -18.21
C VAL A 22 -3.75 -7.93 -18.61
N LEU A 23 -3.36 -7.39 -19.77
CA LEU A 23 -1.96 -7.28 -20.16
C LEU A 23 -1.19 -6.35 -19.22
N CYS A 24 -1.76 -5.19 -18.87
CA CYS A 24 -1.16 -4.24 -17.93
C CYS A 24 -1.03 -4.86 -16.53
N SER A 25 -2.01 -5.66 -16.09
CA SER A 25 -1.92 -6.38 -14.81
C SER A 25 -0.92 -7.54 -14.84
N ASN A 26 -0.72 -8.22 -15.97
CA ASN A 26 0.27 -9.29 -16.11
C ASN A 26 1.70 -8.77 -16.33
N LEU A 27 1.88 -7.61 -16.97
CA LEU A 27 3.19 -6.92 -17.05
C LEU A 27 3.68 -6.42 -15.68
N GLY A 28 2.77 -6.22 -14.73
CA GLY A 28 3.10 -5.90 -13.34
C GLY A 28 3.47 -7.11 -12.48
N LYS A 29 3.46 -8.34 -13.03
CA LYS A 29 3.83 -9.54 -12.28
C LYS A 29 5.29 -9.92 -12.52
N ALA A 30 6.20 -9.13 -11.92
CA ALA A 30 7.57 -9.55 -11.71
C ALA A 30 7.61 -10.48 -10.47
N ASP A 31 7.31 -11.76 -10.68
CA ASP A 31 7.94 -12.81 -9.87
C ASP A 31 9.35 -13.03 -10.44
N GLU A 32 10.34 -13.13 -9.56
CA GLU A 32 11.73 -12.86 -9.83
C GLU A 32 12.38 -13.84 -10.84
N ALA A 33 12.63 -13.35 -12.05
CA ALA A 33 13.68 -13.84 -12.94
C ALA A 33 14.22 -12.65 -13.74
N VAL A 34 15.45 -12.26 -13.41
CA VAL A 34 16.25 -11.17 -13.97
C VAL A 34 16.10 -11.05 -15.50
N PRO A 35 15.94 -9.81 -16.01
CA PRO A 35 16.90 -9.34 -16.99
C PRO A 35 17.53 -8.00 -16.55
N GLN A 36 18.86 -8.01 -16.54
CA GLN A 36 19.69 -6.80 -16.60
C GLN A 36 19.34 -6.06 -17.89
N THR A 37 19.20 -4.73 -17.84
CA THR A 37 20.01 -3.76 -18.64
C THR A 37 19.57 -2.34 -18.28
N GLY A 38 20.47 -1.58 -17.64
CA GLY A 38 20.58 -0.13 -17.84
C GLY A 38 19.90 0.81 -16.84
N GLY A 39 20.63 1.22 -15.80
CA GLY A 39 20.49 2.54 -15.18
C GLY A 39 19.94 2.56 -13.75
N ALA A 40 20.87 2.59 -12.78
CA ALA A 40 20.66 2.82 -11.35
C ALA A 40 19.75 1.80 -10.64
N GLY A 41 20.38 0.80 -10.01
CA GLY A 41 19.70 0.07 -8.94
C GLY A 41 19.12 1.09 -7.95
N TYR A 42 17.83 0.98 -7.66
CA TYR A 42 17.23 1.64 -6.51
C TYR A 42 17.90 1.02 -5.29
N ASP A 43 19.03 1.60 -4.89
CA ASP A 43 19.69 1.31 -3.63
C ASP A 43 18.85 2.01 -2.56
N PRO A 44 18.10 1.26 -1.72
CA PRO A 44 17.31 1.86 -0.65
C PRO A 44 18.20 2.68 0.30
N ALA A 45 19.52 2.42 0.33
CA ALA A 45 20.44 3.13 1.20
C ALA A 45 20.50 4.64 0.91
N GLN A 46 20.34 5.08 -0.34
CA GLN A 46 20.50 6.50 -0.67
C GLN A 46 19.35 7.41 -0.17
N PRO A 47 18.06 7.08 -0.40
CA PRO A 47 16.95 7.82 0.19
C PRO A 47 16.86 7.63 1.72
N VAL A 48 17.18 6.43 2.24
CA VAL A 48 17.21 6.16 3.69
C VAL A 48 18.28 6.99 4.41
N SER A 49 19.46 7.18 3.82
CA SER A 49 20.54 7.99 4.41
C SER A 49 20.17 9.47 4.58
N LYS A 50 19.31 10.02 3.72
CA LYS A 50 18.81 11.40 3.86
C LYS A 50 17.56 11.49 4.73
N ALA A 51 16.72 10.45 4.77
CA ALA A 51 15.61 10.35 5.71
C ALA A 51 16.09 10.24 7.17
N LEU A 52 17.37 9.89 7.37
CA LEU A 52 18.05 9.96 8.68
C LEU A 52 17.91 11.34 9.34
N LEU A 53 17.76 12.42 8.56
CA LEU A 53 17.46 13.76 9.10
C LEU A 53 16.13 13.83 9.85
N CYS A 54 15.13 13.03 9.46
CA CYS A 54 13.85 12.94 10.15
C CYS A 54 13.93 12.01 11.37
N PHE A 55 14.67 10.89 11.25
CA PHE A 55 14.80 9.91 12.34
C PHE A 55 15.72 10.36 13.48
N ASN A 56 16.77 11.14 13.18
CA ASN A 56 17.74 11.62 14.19
C ASN A 56 17.43 13.04 14.68
N ASN A 57 16.19 13.51 14.53
CA ASN A 57 15.80 14.84 14.95
C ASN A 57 15.26 14.84 16.39
N ASN A 58 16.05 15.32 17.34
CA ASN A 58 15.63 15.47 18.74
C ASN A 58 14.46 16.45 18.95
N TYR A 59 14.13 17.28 17.96
CA TYR A 59 12.92 18.11 18.00
C TYR A 59 11.65 17.32 17.63
N ILE A 60 11.80 16.21 16.90
CA ILE A 60 10.69 15.30 16.62
C ILE A 60 10.60 14.26 17.74
N TYR A 61 11.71 13.60 18.07
CA TYR A 61 11.77 12.62 19.15
C TYR A 61 12.15 13.26 20.48
N SER A 62 11.13 13.73 21.19
CA SER A 62 11.30 14.46 22.44
C SER A 62 10.94 13.63 23.67
N SER A 63 9.93 12.76 23.54
CA SER A 63 9.22 12.18 24.68
C SER A 63 8.77 10.74 24.46
N CYS A 64 8.70 10.23 23.22
CA CYS A 64 8.36 8.82 22.99
C CYS A 64 9.48 7.90 23.48
N GLU A 65 9.13 6.77 24.09
CA GLU A 65 10.09 5.71 24.45
C GLU A 65 10.77 5.16 23.17
N GLU A 66 12.11 5.09 23.19
CA GLU A 66 12.90 4.71 22.01
C GLU A 66 12.52 3.36 21.40
N SER A 67 12.11 2.40 22.23
CA SER A 67 11.69 1.07 21.82
C SER A 67 10.44 1.07 20.93
N TYR A 68 9.60 2.11 21.03
CA TYR A 68 8.33 2.24 20.31
C TYR A 68 8.40 3.23 19.14
N ARG A 69 9.53 3.93 18.95
CA ARG A 69 9.70 4.91 17.88
C ARG A 69 9.72 4.25 16.51
N LEU A 70 9.18 4.94 15.52
CA LEU A 70 9.33 4.56 14.12
C LEU A 70 10.79 4.76 13.67
N SER A 71 11.46 3.71 13.23
CA SER A 71 12.80 3.81 12.66
C SER A 71 12.79 3.57 11.15
N GLU A 72 13.95 3.71 10.53
CA GLU A 72 14.18 3.36 9.13
C GLU A 72 13.85 1.90 8.79
N SER A 73 13.76 1.03 9.81
CA SER A 73 13.29 -0.35 9.67
C SER A 73 11.84 -0.43 9.16
N GLY A 74 11.02 0.59 9.44
CA GLY A 74 9.59 0.62 9.14
C GLY A 74 8.73 -0.19 10.11
N ASN A 75 9.30 -0.71 11.20
CA ASN A 75 8.58 -1.52 12.19
C ASN A 75 8.23 -0.69 13.43
N LEU A 76 7.08 -1.00 14.03
CA LEU A 76 6.61 -0.43 15.29
C LEU A 76 6.47 -1.55 16.32
N ASN A 77 7.35 -1.57 17.32
CA ASN A 77 7.40 -2.63 18.33
C ASN A 77 6.57 -2.30 19.57
N VAL A 78 5.34 -1.82 19.35
CA VAL A 78 4.44 -1.41 20.43
C VAL A 78 3.68 -2.65 20.93
N PRO A 79 3.89 -3.09 22.19
CA PRO A 79 3.15 -4.22 22.71
C PRO A 79 1.68 -3.84 22.93
N PRO A 80 0.72 -4.79 22.83
CA PRO A 80 -0.70 -4.49 22.96
C PRO A 80 -1.07 -3.75 24.26
N GLN A 81 -0.37 -4.02 25.35
CA GLN A 81 -0.58 -3.38 26.67
C GLN A 81 -0.21 -1.89 26.69
N LYS A 82 0.58 -1.43 25.71
CA LYS A 82 1.02 -0.03 25.57
C LYS A 82 0.26 0.72 24.50
N THR A 83 -0.74 0.11 23.86
CA THR A 83 -1.54 0.72 22.79
C THR A 83 -2.15 2.05 23.22
N ASP A 84 -2.82 2.11 24.37
CA ASP A 84 -3.51 3.33 24.82
C ASP A 84 -2.52 4.46 25.12
N GLU A 85 -1.38 4.14 25.72
CA GLU A 85 -0.30 5.09 26.01
C GLU A 85 0.34 5.62 24.71
N TYR A 86 0.60 4.74 23.75
CA TYR A 86 1.14 5.11 22.45
C TYR A 86 0.17 6.02 21.68
N CYS A 87 -1.11 5.61 21.59
CA CYS A 87 -2.13 6.29 20.80
C CYS A 87 -2.65 7.58 21.45
N GLY A 88 -2.58 7.69 22.78
CA GLY A 88 -2.94 8.91 23.52
C GLY A 88 -1.74 9.83 23.83
N GLY A 89 -0.52 9.40 23.49
CA GLY A 89 0.71 10.04 23.94
C GLY A 89 1.54 10.69 22.85
N SER A 90 2.79 11.01 23.22
CA SER A 90 3.79 11.60 22.32
C SER A 90 4.12 10.68 21.14
N CYS A 91 4.21 9.37 21.35
CA CYS A 91 4.63 8.43 20.30
C CYS A 91 3.79 8.49 19.02
N LEU A 92 2.45 8.61 19.12
CA LEU A 92 1.61 8.81 17.93
C LEU A 92 1.93 10.13 17.23
N THR A 93 2.07 11.21 18.00
CA THR A 93 2.37 12.55 17.47
C THR A 93 3.75 12.57 16.78
N GLU A 94 4.76 12.03 17.44
CA GLU A 94 6.15 11.97 16.93
C GLU A 94 6.24 11.08 15.67
N THR A 95 5.51 9.96 15.65
CA THR A 95 5.42 9.10 14.45
C THR A 95 4.82 9.85 13.26
N ASN A 96 3.72 10.58 13.47
CA ASN A 96 3.10 11.38 12.42
C ASN A 96 4.04 12.51 11.93
N LEU A 97 4.80 13.13 12.83
CA LEU A 97 5.81 14.13 12.48
C LEU A 97 6.94 13.54 11.62
N VAL A 98 7.42 12.33 11.94
CA VAL A 98 8.42 11.63 11.11
C VAL A 98 7.86 11.30 9.73
N LEU A 99 6.67 10.70 9.65
CA LEU A 99 6.04 10.37 8.38
C LEU A 99 5.87 11.62 7.48
N ASN A 100 5.39 12.73 8.06
CA ASN A 100 5.27 14.00 7.36
C ASN A 100 6.62 14.60 6.95
N CYS A 101 7.65 14.50 7.80
CA CYS A 101 9.00 14.96 7.48
C CYS A 101 9.55 14.23 6.24
N ILE A 102 9.38 12.91 6.18
CA ILE A 102 9.85 12.10 5.06
C ILE A 102 9.06 12.42 3.79
N ASP A 103 7.73 12.50 3.87
CA ASP A 103 6.86 12.75 2.72
C ASP A 103 7.16 14.10 2.04
N ASN A 104 7.46 15.13 2.84
CA ASN A 104 7.83 16.46 2.33
C ASN A 104 9.20 16.51 1.63
N ILE A 105 10.07 15.52 1.88
CA ILE A 105 11.44 15.50 1.34
C ILE A 105 11.58 14.50 0.19
N PHE A 106 10.84 13.37 0.24
CA PHE A 106 11.01 12.25 -0.69
C PHE A 106 9.69 11.86 -1.36
N ALA A 107 9.60 12.06 -2.67
CA ALA A 107 8.59 11.40 -3.48
C ALA A 107 8.96 9.91 -3.59
N ASN A 108 8.18 9.02 -2.96
CA ASN A 108 8.35 7.55 -2.98
C ASN A 108 9.42 6.97 -2.04
N PHE A 109 9.43 7.44 -0.80
CA PHE A 109 10.20 6.76 0.24
C PHE A 109 9.65 5.36 0.55
N VAL A 110 10.56 4.41 0.73
CA VAL A 110 10.26 3.03 1.11
C VAL A 110 11.16 2.63 2.28
N PHE A 111 10.56 2.13 3.35
CA PHE A 111 11.27 1.63 4.53
C PHE A 111 12.00 0.30 4.23
N TYR A 112 12.91 -0.13 5.11
CA TYR A 112 13.64 -1.39 4.90
C TYR A 112 12.72 -2.62 4.85
N ASN A 113 11.61 -2.63 5.60
CA ASN A 113 10.59 -3.67 5.53
C ASN A 113 9.68 -3.59 4.28
N LYS A 114 10.03 -2.73 3.30
CA LYS A 114 9.28 -2.49 2.05
C LYS A 114 7.93 -1.80 2.23
N ALA A 115 7.64 -1.27 3.41
CA ALA A 115 6.48 -0.41 3.63
C ALA A 115 6.69 0.96 2.97
N THR A 116 5.60 1.55 2.48
CA THR A 116 5.51 2.97 2.13
C THR A 116 5.16 3.81 3.37
N ILE A 117 5.27 5.14 3.26
CA ILE A 117 4.78 6.06 4.30
C ILE A 117 3.29 5.81 4.59
N GLN A 118 2.52 5.54 3.53
CA GLN A 118 1.10 5.23 3.64
C GLN A 118 0.85 3.92 4.39
N ASP A 119 1.58 2.85 4.08
CA ASP A 119 1.40 1.55 4.76
C ASP A 119 1.63 1.67 6.28
N VAL A 120 2.65 2.41 6.70
CA VAL A 120 2.92 2.67 8.12
C VAL A 120 1.82 3.53 8.73
N GLY A 121 1.40 4.61 8.05
CA GLY A 121 0.35 5.50 8.51
C GLY A 121 -1.00 4.80 8.68
N ASP A 122 -1.39 3.96 7.73
CA ASP A 122 -2.62 3.18 7.76
C ASP A 122 -2.56 2.11 8.88
N THR A 123 -1.42 1.46 9.07
CA THR A 123 -1.20 0.54 10.21
C THR A 123 -1.42 1.25 11.54
N VAL A 124 -0.78 2.41 11.75
CA VAL A 124 -0.92 3.20 12.99
C VAL A 124 -2.36 3.65 13.20
N LYS A 125 -3.03 4.09 12.14
CA LYS A 125 -4.43 4.53 12.19
C LYS A 125 -5.37 3.38 12.58
N SER A 126 -5.18 2.19 12.02
CA SER A 126 -5.91 0.98 12.40
C SER A 126 -5.63 0.58 13.84
N ALA A 127 -4.35 0.55 14.24
CA ALA A 127 -3.91 0.17 15.59
C ALA A 127 -4.46 1.11 16.68
N CYS A 128 -4.57 2.41 16.39
CA CYS A 128 -5.11 3.40 17.32
C CYS A 128 -6.64 3.58 17.21
N GLY A 129 -7.28 2.99 16.20
CA GLY A 129 -8.71 3.05 16.01
C GLY A 129 -9.49 2.20 17.02
N ASN A 130 -10.81 2.23 16.90
CA ASN A 130 -11.73 1.41 17.71
C ASN A 130 -12.13 0.10 16.99
N GLY A 131 -11.38 -0.28 15.94
CA GLY A 131 -11.66 -1.45 15.12
C GLY A 131 -11.07 -2.74 15.68
N PRO A 132 -11.28 -3.86 14.97
CA PRO A 132 -10.72 -5.16 15.35
C PRO A 132 -9.18 -5.21 15.27
N GLU A 133 -8.56 -4.30 14.53
CA GLU A 133 -7.10 -4.17 14.41
C GLU A 133 -6.48 -3.31 15.52
N ARG A 134 -7.26 -2.86 16.52
CA ARG A 134 -6.76 -2.06 17.64
C ARG A 134 -5.61 -2.78 18.36
N GLY A 135 -4.49 -2.08 18.52
CA GLY A 135 -3.28 -2.59 19.14
C GLY A 135 -2.41 -3.47 18.25
N ASN A 136 -2.77 -3.67 16.97
CA ASN A 136 -1.89 -4.35 16.02
C ASN A 136 -1.04 -3.34 15.24
N PHE A 137 0.23 -3.21 15.65
CA PHE A 137 1.22 -2.34 15.00
C PHE A 137 2.11 -3.09 13.98
N ASN A 138 1.75 -4.32 13.60
CA ASN A 138 2.51 -5.10 12.64
C ASN A 138 2.26 -4.61 11.20
N VAL A 139 3.16 -3.74 10.73
CA VAL A 139 3.11 -3.14 9.40
C VAL A 139 3.10 -4.21 8.29
N ALA A 140 3.91 -5.26 8.42
CA ALA A 140 4.01 -6.31 7.42
C ALA A 140 2.71 -7.11 7.29
N GLU A 141 2.03 -7.37 8.40
CA GLU A 141 0.73 -8.05 8.42
C GLU A 141 -0.36 -7.17 7.81
N HIS A 142 -0.37 -5.88 8.14
CA HIS A 142 -1.34 -4.93 7.59
C HIS A 142 -1.25 -4.83 6.06
N ILE A 143 -0.04 -4.72 5.51
CA ILE A 143 0.21 -4.72 4.05
C ILE A 143 -0.34 -6.00 3.38
N GLN A 144 -0.13 -7.17 4.01
CA GLN A 144 -0.60 -8.44 3.46
C GLN A 144 -2.13 -8.53 3.51
N ALA A 145 -2.73 -8.13 4.63
CA ALA A 145 -4.17 -8.12 4.81
C ALA A 145 -4.84 -7.25 3.74
N ASP A 146 -4.32 -6.04 3.51
CA ASP A 146 -4.88 -5.10 2.54
C ASP A 146 -4.72 -5.55 1.09
N LYS A 147 -3.56 -6.14 0.74
CA LYS A 147 -3.39 -6.80 -0.57
C LYS A 147 -4.42 -7.91 -0.78
N SER A 148 -4.70 -8.72 0.25
CA SER A 148 -5.71 -9.79 0.16
C SER A 148 -7.13 -9.24 -0.02
N LYS A 149 -7.48 -8.16 0.72
CA LYS A 149 -8.78 -7.47 0.62
C LYS A 149 -8.96 -6.88 -0.78
N ALA A 150 -7.92 -6.22 -1.31
CA ALA A 150 -7.93 -5.66 -2.66
C ALA A 150 -8.11 -6.75 -3.74
N TYR A 151 -7.37 -7.87 -3.64
CA TYR A 151 -7.50 -9.00 -4.55
C TYR A 151 -8.91 -9.60 -4.52
N LYS A 152 -9.50 -9.78 -3.33
CA LYS A 152 -10.87 -10.26 -3.16
C LYS A 152 -11.90 -9.31 -3.81
N ALA A 153 -11.73 -8.00 -3.64
CA ALA A 153 -12.61 -7.00 -4.24
C ALA A 153 -12.52 -7.04 -5.78
N ILE A 154 -11.31 -7.12 -6.34
CA ILE A 154 -11.09 -7.23 -7.79
C ILE A 154 -11.74 -8.49 -8.35
N ASN A 155 -11.56 -9.64 -7.70
CA ASN A 155 -12.19 -10.89 -8.13
C ASN A 155 -13.72 -10.81 -8.09
N HIS A 156 -14.30 -10.17 -7.08
CA HIS A 156 -15.73 -9.96 -6.99
C HIS A 156 -16.24 -9.08 -8.14
N VAL A 157 -15.52 -8.00 -8.47
CA VAL A 157 -15.84 -7.12 -9.61
C VAL A 157 -15.74 -7.89 -10.93
N LEU A 158 -14.66 -8.66 -11.14
CA LEU A 158 -14.49 -9.49 -12.34
C LEU A 158 -15.61 -10.51 -12.51
N TYR A 159 -16.02 -11.17 -11.43
CA TYR A 159 -17.13 -12.12 -11.45
C TYR A 159 -18.46 -11.44 -11.81
N GLY A 160 -18.74 -10.28 -11.21
CA GLY A 160 -19.92 -9.47 -11.54
C GLY A 160 -19.94 -9.01 -13.00
N LEU A 161 -18.80 -8.57 -13.53
CA LEU A 161 -18.66 -8.18 -14.94
C LEU A 161 -18.89 -9.38 -15.88
N GLY A 162 -18.37 -10.55 -15.52
CA GLY A 162 -18.56 -11.79 -16.27
C GLY A 162 -20.04 -12.21 -16.34
N LEU A 163 -20.78 -12.11 -15.23
CA LEU A 163 -22.22 -12.40 -15.21
C LEU A 163 -23.03 -11.45 -16.10
N MET A 164 -22.68 -10.16 -16.13
CA MET A 164 -23.36 -9.17 -16.98
C MET A 164 -23.15 -9.44 -18.48
N ILE A 165 -21.97 -9.92 -18.86
CA ILE A 165 -21.62 -10.30 -20.24
C ILE A 165 -22.41 -11.55 -20.66
N VAL A 166 -22.47 -12.58 -19.81
CA VAL A 166 -23.20 -13.82 -20.10
C VAL A 166 -24.72 -13.58 -20.12
N GLY A 167 -25.23 -12.74 -19.23
CA GLY A 167 -26.66 -12.38 -19.18
C GLY A 167 -27.16 -11.64 -20.43
N HIS A 168 -26.35 -10.75 -21.01
CA HIS A 168 -26.70 -10.07 -22.27
C HIS A 168 -26.57 -10.96 -23.52
N GLY A 169 -25.85 -12.10 -23.44
CA GLY A 169 -25.80 -13.09 -24.51
C GLY A 169 -26.96 -14.09 -24.50
N LEU A 170 -27.75 -14.12 -23.41
CA LEU A 170 -28.86 -15.05 -23.19
C LEU A 170 -30.25 -14.39 -23.25
N LEU A 171 -30.34 -13.06 -23.35
CA LEU A 171 -31.59 -12.39 -23.72
C LEU A 171 -31.68 -12.32 -25.25
N PRO A 172 -32.65 -13.00 -25.89
CA PRO A 172 -32.89 -12.96 -27.33
C PRO A 172 -33.36 -11.59 -27.84
#